data_AF-A0A412HM44-F1
#
_entry.id   AF-A0A412HM44-F1
#
_cell.length_a   1.000
_cell.length_b   1.000
_cell.length_c   1.000
_cell.angle_alpha   90.00
_cell.angle_beta   90.00
_cell.angle_gamma   90.00
#
_symmetry.space_group_name_H-M   'P 1'
#
loop_
_entity.id
_entity.type
_entity.pdbx_description
1 polymer ?
#
loop_
_entity_poly.entity_id
_entity_poly.type
_entity_poly.pdbx_seq_one_letter_code
_entity_poly.pdbx_strand_id
1 'polypeptide(L)'
;MSNKKVPMLNRHIRALSERLVQGEPLTHNMLSWAKQHVEWSLAEGDYTAHDGVLMLVIDVNGNAAMTVGEYEPLADTSAKALRARSAEARSEADETGVAPELLASVNDGELAFVAPADECLCGTATLIEQLAQTKGISVTRVDIPAQLKGALFLVSDEHGVVPAADADAAEADAAMVTFFADGYEKLRARR
;
A
#
# COMPACT_ATOMS: atom_id res chain seq x y z
N MET A 1 -27.45 -1.71 9.06
CA MET A 1 -26.23 -2.45 8.67
C MET A 1 -25.14 -1.40 8.45
N SER A 2 -24.21 -1.20 9.38
CA SER A 2 -23.41 0.04 9.44
C SER A 2 -21.92 -0.20 9.77
N ASN A 3 -21.22 -1.00 8.96
CA ASN A 3 -19.78 -1.19 9.15
C ASN A 3 -18.98 -1.08 7.84
N LYS A 4 -19.45 -0.25 6.90
CA LYS A 4 -18.71 0.14 5.69
C LYS A 4 -17.60 1.11 6.10
N LYS A 5 -16.34 0.73 5.89
CA LYS A 5 -15.17 1.54 6.26
C LYS A 5 -13.95 1.14 5.45
N VAL A 6 -13.03 2.08 5.26
CA VAL A 6 -11.68 1.78 4.75
C VAL A 6 -10.80 1.36 5.94
N PRO A 7 -10.21 0.15 5.91
CA PRO A 7 -9.23 -0.26 6.88
C PRO A 7 -8.08 0.75 6.97
N MET A 8 -7.63 1.05 8.19
CA MET A 8 -6.49 1.94 8.40
C MET A 8 -6.60 3.30 7.69
N LEU A 9 -7.81 3.84 7.49
CA LEU A 9 -8.04 5.11 6.78
C LEU A 9 -7.10 6.23 7.23
N ASN A 10 -6.90 6.41 8.54
CA ASN A 10 -5.99 7.43 9.06
C ASN A 10 -4.52 7.25 8.64
N ARG A 11 -4.10 6.03 8.27
CA ARG A 11 -2.77 5.76 7.73
C ARG A 11 -2.71 6.12 6.25
N HIS A 12 -3.73 5.75 5.46
CA HIS A 12 -3.82 6.17 4.06
C HIS A 12 -3.92 7.70 3.92
N ILE A 13 -4.68 8.39 4.77
CA ILE A 13 -4.74 9.86 4.79
C ILE A 13 -3.38 10.48 5.15
N ARG A 14 -2.59 9.85 6.02
CA ARG A 14 -1.21 10.28 6.31
C ARG A 14 -0.27 10.04 5.12
N ALA A 15 -0.39 8.91 4.43
CA ALA A 15 0.37 8.67 3.21
C ALA A 15 0.00 9.67 2.09
N LEU A 16 -1.29 10.04 2.01
CA LEU A 16 -1.77 11.08 1.12
C LEU A 16 -1.22 12.47 1.50
N SER A 17 -1.11 12.81 2.78
CA SER A 17 -0.63 14.14 3.21
C SER A 17 0.81 14.44 2.83
N GLU A 18 1.62 13.42 2.57
CA GLU A 18 3.01 13.56 2.11
C GLU A 18 3.09 13.81 0.59
N ARG A 19 1.95 13.81 -0.12
CA ARG A 19 1.90 13.99 -1.58
C ARG A 19 1.79 15.47 -1.96
N LEU A 20 2.21 15.72 -3.20
CA LEU A 20 2.17 17.04 -3.84
C LEU A 20 1.15 17.04 -4.97
N VAL A 21 0.44 18.16 -5.13
CA VAL A 21 -0.39 18.46 -6.29
C VAL A 21 0.22 19.67 -7.00
N GLN A 22 0.68 19.48 -8.25
CA GLN A 22 1.46 20.48 -9.00
C GLN A 22 2.70 21.03 -8.25
N GLY A 23 3.34 20.18 -7.45
CA GLY A 23 4.52 20.55 -6.65
C GLY A 23 4.19 21.21 -5.31
N GLU A 24 2.92 21.45 -4.98
CA GLU A 24 2.48 22.05 -3.72
C GLU A 24 1.90 20.99 -2.76
N PRO A 25 2.15 21.09 -1.44
CA PRO A 25 1.56 20.17 -0.47
C PRO A 25 0.04 20.26 -0.42
N LEU A 26 -0.61 19.12 -0.14
CA LEU A 26 -2.04 19.10 0.16
C LEU A 26 -2.35 19.89 1.44
N THR A 27 -3.38 20.73 1.38
CA THR A 27 -3.78 21.53 2.55
C THR A 27 -4.46 20.66 3.62
N HIS A 28 -4.35 21.08 4.88
CA HIS A 28 -5.06 20.43 6.00
C HIS A 28 -6.57 20.33 5.76
N ASN A 29 -7.16 21.34 5.13
CA ASN A 29 -8.59 21.36 4.80
C ASN A 29 -8.93 20.29 3.77
N MET A 30 -8.11 20.12 2.72
CA MET A 30 -8.30 19.07 1.72
C MET A 30 -8.18 17.67 2.33
N LEU A 31 -7.21 17.43 3.22
CA LEU A 31 -7.04 16.15 3.89
C LEU A 31 -8.20 15.82 4.84
N SER A 32 -8.66 16.82 5.59
CA SER A 32 -9.82 16.71 6.47
C SER A 32 -11.09 16.42 5.67
N TRP A 33 -11.27 17.14 4.55
CA TRP A 33 -12.36 16.92 3.62
C TRP A 33 -12.30 15.51 3.01
N ALA A 34 -11.15 15.05 2.53
CA ALA A 34 -10.97 13.74 1.92
C ALA A 34 -11.38 12.61 2.87
N LYS A 35 -10.95 12.71 4.13
CA LYS A 35 -11.33 11.77 5.17
C LYS A 35 -12.85 11.76 5.43
N GLN A 36 -13.45 12.94 5.62
CA GLN A 36 -14.89 13.06 5.86
C GLN A 36 -15.70 12.57 4.67
N HIS A 37 -15.26 12.89 3.45
CA HIS A 37 -15.89 12.46 2.22
C HIS A 37 -15.93 10.93 2.12
N VAL A 38 -14.80 10.25 2.38
CA VAL A 38 -14.76 8.77 2.45
C VAL A 38 -15.72 8.23 3.50
N GLU A 39 -15.72 8.78 4.71
CA GLU A 39 -16.58 8.32 5.81
C GLU A 39 -18.07 8.51 5.50
N TRP A 40 -18.47 9.67 4.97
CA TRP A 40 -19.87 9.97 4.63
C TRP A 40 -20.34 9.18 3.42
N SER A 41 -19.54 9.15 2.34
CA SER A 41 -19.93 8.42 1.14
C SER A 41 -20.07 6.94 1.42
N LEU A 42 -19.20 6.31 2.22
CA LEU A 42 -19.38 4.91 2.63
C LEU A 42 -20.60 4.70 3.53
N ALA A 43 -20.95 5.66 4.39
CA ALA A 43 -22.12 5.57 5.26
C ALA A 43 -23.44 5.69 4.49
N GLU A 44 -23.51 6.58 3.50
CA GLU A 44 -24.72 6.92 2.75
C GLU A 44 -24.87 6.14 1.43
N GLY A 45 -23.75 5.75 0.83
CA GLY A 45 -23.70 5.13 -0.49
C GLY A 45 -24.19 3.69 -0.51
N ASP A 46 -24.91 3.33 -1.57
CA ASP A 46 -25.37 1.97 -1.82
C ASP A 46 -24.29 1.11 -2.50
N TYR A 47 -23.20 0.86 -1.76
CA TYR A 47 -22.14 -0.04 -2.19
C TYR A 47 -22.44 -1.48 -1.74
N THR A 48 -22.41 -2.39 -2.71
CA THR A 48 -22.65 -3.84 -2.51
C THR A 48 -21.37 -4.65 -2.38
N ALA A 49 -20.25 -4.14 -2.89
CA ALA A 49 -18.94 -4.76 -2.79
C ALA A 49 -18.46 -4.78 -1.33
N HIS A 50 -18.43 -5.97 -0.71
CA HIS A 50 -18.07 -6.11 0.70
C HIS A 50 -16.57 -5.89 0.97
N ASP A 51 -15.73 -6.33 0.05
CA ASP A 51 -14.28 -6.18 0.09
C ASP A 51 -13.81 -5.29 -1.08
N GLY A 52 -14.63 -4.33 -1.50
CA GLY A 52 -14.36 -3.49 -2.67
C GLY A 52 -13.18 -2.54 -2.52
N VAL A 53 -12.69 -2.03 -3.65
CA VAL A 53 -11.59 -1.07 -3.72
C VAL A 53 -12.14 0.33 -3.85
N LEU A 54 -11.72 1.22 -2.94
CA LEU A 54 -12.09 2.62 -2.97
C LEU A 54 -10.99 3.42 -3.66
N MET A 55 -11.36 4.11 -4.74
CA MET A 55 -10.51 5.10 -5.40
C MET A 55 -10.99 6.50 -5.04
N LEU A 56 -10.06 7.37 -4.67
CA LEU A 56 -10.28 8.79 -4.43
C LEU A 56 -9.38 9.58 -5.37
N VAL A 57 -9.99 10.42 -6.21
CA VAL A 57 -9.26 11.30 -7.13
C VAL A 57 -9.53 12.74 -6.71
N ILE A 58 -8.50 13.48 -6.34
CA ILE A 58 -8.57 14.91 -6.01
C ILE A 58 -7.95 15.69 -7.15
N ASP A 59 -8.73 16.60 -7.75
CA ASP A 59 -8.25 17.50 -8.80
C ASP A 59 -7.54 18.73 -8.22
N VAL A 60 -6.96 19.53 -9.12
CA VAL A 60 -6.19 20.74 -8.80
C VAL A 60 -7.03 21.86 -8.18
N ASN A 61 -8.36 21.82 -8.35
CA ASN A 61 -9.28 22.77 -7.74
C ASN A 61 -9.75 22.31 -6.35
N GLY A 62 -9.28 21.15 -5.90
CA GLY A 62 -9.73 20.51 -4.67
C GLY A 62 -11.10 19.86 -4.77
N ASN A 63 -11.63 19.66 -5.98
CA ASN A 63 -12.76 18.76 -6.17
C ASN A 63 -12.25 17.34 -6.01
N ALA A 64 -13.07 16.46 -5.47
CA ALA A 64 -12.75 15.05 -5.54
C ALA A 64 -13.92 14.20 -5.97
N ALA A 65 -13.58 13.11 -6.64
CA ALA A 65 -14.47 12.04 -6.99
C ALA A 65 -14.06 10.79 -6.22
N MET A 66 -15.06 10.06 -5.74
CA MET A 66 -14.86 8.79 -5.07
C MET A 66 -15.66 7.71 -5.77
N THR A 67 -15.03 6.56 -6.00
CA THR A 67 -15.68 5.37 -6.56
C THR A 67 -15.32 4.15 -5.73
N VAL A 68 -16.25 3.21 -5.64
CA VAL A 68 -15.99 1.89 -5.05
C VAL A 68 -16.22 0.85 -6.13
N GLY A 69 -15.18 0.10 -6.47
CA GLY A 69 -15.22 -1.02 -7.40
C GLY A 69 -15.17 -2.36 -6.68
N GLU A 70 -15.44 -3.44 -7.42
CA GLU A 70 -15.17 -4.79 -6.93
C GLU A 70 -13.65 -4.99 -6.76
N TYR A 71 -13.27 -5.81 -5.78
CA TYR A 71 -11.88 -6.22 -5.62
C TYR A 71 -11.57 -7.42 -6.48
N GLU A 72 -10.47 -7.34 -7.22
CA GLU A 72 -9.96 -8.43 -8.04
C GLU A 72 -8.64 -8.96 -7.44
N PRO A 73 -8.58 -10.23 -7.02
CA PRO A 73 -7.33 -10.83 -6.57
C PRO A 73 -6.28 -10.87 -7.68
N LEU A 74 -5.01 -10.76 -7.32
CA LEU A 74 -3.91 -10.98 -8.25
C LEU A 74 -3.91 -12.42 -8.77
N ALA A 75 -4.05 -12.57 -10.09
CA ALA A 75 -4.11 -13.88 -10.75
C ALA A 75 -2.76 -14.62 -10.74
N ASP A 76 -1.66 -13.89 -10.79
CA ASP A 76 -0.29 -14.41 -10.77
C ASP A 76 0.52 -13.68 -9.70
N THR A 77 0.91 -14.41 -8.67
CA THR A 77 1.74 -13.91 -7.56
C THR A 77 3.16 -14.46 -7.62
N SER A 78 3.62 -14.96 -8.77
CA SER A 78 5.02 -15.32 -8.96
C SER A 78 5.94 -14.10 -8.80
N ALA A 79 7.18 -14.33 -8.39
CA ALA A 79 8.21 -13.31 -8.23
C ALA A 79 8.47 -12.54 -9.52
N LYS A 80 8.22 -13.15 -10.69
CA LYS A 80 8.29 -12.49 -11.99
C LYS A 80 7.10 -11.53 -12.17
N ALA A 81 5.88 -11.98 -11.89
CA ALA A 81 4.68 -11.16 -12.02
C ALA A 81 4.69 -9.97 -11.07
N LEU A 82 5.07 -10.16 -9.79
CA LEU A 82 5.15 -9.08 -8.81
C LEU A 82 6.20 -8.02 -9.19
N ARG A 83 7.33 -8.44 -9.78
CA ARG A 83 8.34 -7.52 -10.35
C ARG A 83 7.79 -6.70 -11.51
N ALA A 84 7.06 -7.34 -12.43
CA ALA A 84 6.46 -6.64 -13.56
C ALA A 84 5.40 -5.62 -13.07
N ARG A 85 4.54 -6.04 -12.14
CA ARG A 85 3.49 -5.20 -11.58
C ARG A 85 4.03 -3.98 -10.84
N SER A 86 5.03 -4.16 -9.98
CA SER A 86 5.67 -3.02 -9.29
C SER A 86 6.38 -2.05 -10.26
N ALA A 87 6.92 -2.55 -11.38
CA ALA A 87 7.49 -1.69 -12.42
C ALA A 87 6.41 -0.92 -13.22
N GLU A 88 5.27 -1.54 -13.46
CA GLU A 88 4.11 -0.88 -14.08
C GLU A 88 3.54 0.20 -13.15
N ALA A 89 3.32 -0.12 -11.87
CA ALA A 89 2.87 0.82 -10.86
C ALA A 89 3.85 2.01 -10.70
N ARG A 90 5.15 1.74 -10.82
CA ARG A 90 6.19 2.80 -10.85
C ARG A 90 6.02 3.72 -12.05
N SER A 91 5.79 3.16 -13.25
CA SER A 91 5.59 3.95 -14.46
C SER A 91 4.32 4.80 -14.37
N GLU A 92 3.23 4.25 -13.81
CA GLU A 92 2.01 5.00 -13.53
C GLU A 92 2.26 6.12 -12.51
N ALA A 93 3.03 5.88 -11.46
CA ALA A 93 3.39 6.90 -10.48
C ALA A 93 4.18 8.06 -11.12
N ASP A 94 5.08 7.78 -12.05
CA ASP A 94 5.84 8.80 -12.76
C ASP A 94 4.92 9.65 -13.67
N GLU A 95 3.84 9.09 -14.21
CA GLU A 95 2.87 9.79 -15.06
C GLU A 95 1.81 10.56 -14.26
N THR A 96 1.36 10.00 -13.13
CA THR A 96 0.14 10.45 -12.43
C THR A 96 0.40 11.03 -11.04
N GLY A 97 1.56 10.75 -10.44
CA GLY A 97 1.87 11.06 -9.05
C GLY A 97 1.16 10.17 -8.02
N VAL A 98 0.42 9.14 -8.45
CA VAL A 98 -0.19 8.15 -7.57
C VAL A 98 0.90 7.32 -6.89
N ALA A 99 0.71 6.99 -5.61
CA ALA A 99 1.65 6.16 -4.87
C ALA A 99 1.76 4.76 -5.51
N PRO A 100 2.95 4.31 -5.93
CA PRO A 100 3.10 3.01 -6.57
C PRO A 100 2.99 1.89 -5.54
N GLU A 101 2.56 0.72 -6.02
CA GLU A 101 2.83 -0.53 -5.33
C GLU A 101 4.34 -0.80 -5.28
N LEU A 102 4.82 -1.29 -4.14
CA LEU A 102 6.25 -1.45 -3.91
C LEU A 102 6.63 -2.92 -3.93
N LEU A 103 7.76 -3.21 -4.57
CA LEU A 103 8.42 -4.49 -4.39
C LEU A 103 9.30 -4.44 -3.14
N ALA A 104 9.29 -5.52 -2.37
CA ALA A 104 10.08 -5.63 -1.15
C ALA A 104 10.66 -7.03 -0.99
N SER A 105 11.68 -7.15 -0.14
CA SER A 105 12.14 -8.46 0.30
C SER A 105 12.62 -8.45 1.75
N VAL A 106 12.54 -9.62 2.38
CA VAL A 106 13.30 -9.91 3.60
C VAL A 106 14.45 -10.85 3.23
N ASN A 107 15.68 -10.48 3.59
CA ASN A 107 16.86 -11.32 3.38
C ASN A 107 17.76 -11.23 4.61
N ASP A 108 18.11 -12.38 5.19
CA ASP A 108 18.98 -12.45 6.38
C ASP A 108 18.45 -11.57 7.53
N GLY A 109 17.13 -11.51 7.68
CA GLY A 109 16.49 -10.69 8.71
C GLY A 109 16.52 -9.18 8.47
N GLU A 110 16.87 -8.71 7.27
CA GLU A 110 16.79 -7.29 6.88
C GLU A 110 15.63 -7.07 5.89
N LEU A 111 14.88 -5.98 6.06
CA LEU A 111 13.81 -5.57 5.15
C LEU A 111 14.35 -4.54 4.15
N ALA A 112 14.05 -4.73 2.86
CA ALA A 112 14.34 -3.76 1.82
C ALA A 112 13.09 -3.43 0.99
N PHE A 113 12.86 -2.14 0.71
CA PHE A 113 11.88 -1.66 -0.28
C PHE A 113 12.57 -1.19 -1.54
N VAL A 114 11.97 -1.46 -2.71
CA VAL A 114 12.34 -0.79 -3.96
C VAL A 114 11.65 0.56 -4.02
N ALA A 115 12.33 1.59 -3.53
CA ALA A 115 11.86 2.97 -3.55
C ALA A 115 13.06 3.92 -3.44
N PRO A 116 13.02 5.10 -4.07
CA PRO A 116 13.98 6.17 -3.82
C PRO A 116 14.07 6.53 -2.33
N ALA A 117 15.23 7.04 -1.90
CA ALA A 117 15.51 7.36 -0.50
C ALA A 117 14.55 8.41 0.10
N ASP A 118 14.05 9.33 -0.72
CA ASP A 118 13.18 10.44 -0.37
C ASP A 118 11.69 10.19 -0.71
N GLU A 119 11.37 9.04 -1.29
CA GLU A 119 10.00 8.72 -1.66
C GLU A 119 9.07 8.59 -0.43
N CYS A 120 7.92 9.25 -0.50
CA CYS A 120 6.84 9.04 0.44
C CYS A 120 6.21 7.67 0.17
N LEU A 121 6.13 6.81 1.18
CA LEU A 121 5.62 5.45 1.03
C LEU A 121 4.10 5.39 1.05
N CYS A 122 3.52 4.34 0.46
CA CYS A 122 2.08 4.05 0.58
C CYS A 122 1.70 3.67 2.03
N GLY A 123 0.41 3.68 2.34
CA GLY A 123 -0.08 3.42 3.69
C GLY A 123 0.43 2.07 4.22
N THR A 124 0.33 1.02 3.42
CA THR A 124 0.71 -0.35 3.78
C THR A 124 2.21 -0.48 4.02
N ALA A 125 3.05 0.17 3.20
CA ALA A 125 4.49 0.17 3.42
C ALA A 125 4.89 0.82 4.76
N THR A 126 4.26 1.94 5.14
CA THR A 126 4.51 2.54 6.47
C THR A 126 4.05 1.65 7.63
N LEU A 127 3.08 0.75 7.43
CA LEU A 127 2.70 -0.25 8.43
C LEU A 127 3.80 -1.30 8.56
N ILE A 128 4.29 -1.81 7.43
CA ILE A 128 5.34 -2.83 7.40
C ILE A 128 6.63 -2.30 8.04
N GLU A 129 7.02 -1.05 7.77
CA GLU A 129 8.14 -0.41 8.45
C GLU A 129 7.99 -0.44 9.97
N GLN A 130 6.81 -0.10 10.48
CA GLN A 130 6.55 -0.14 11.91
C GLN A 130 6.55 -1.56 12.46
N LEU A 131 5.99 -2.54 11.74
CA LEU A 131 6.05 -3.94 12.13
C LEU A 131 7.50 -4.45 12.18
N ALA A 132 8.34 -4.08 11.21
CA ALA A 132 9.77 -4.41 11.20
C ALA A 132 10.50 -3.81 12.41
N GLN A 133 10.20 -2.54 12.74
CA GLN A 133 10.73 -1.89 13.95
C GLN A 133 10.34 -2.65 15.24
N THR A 134 9.11 -3.17 15.35
CA THR A 134 8.71 -3.98 16.52
C THR A 134 9.48 -5.30 16.64
N LYS A 135 10.08 -5.76 15.54
CA LYS A 135 10.93 -6.95 15.49
C LYS A 135 12.43 -6.62 15.59
N GLY A 136 12.78 -5.35 15.68
CA GLY A 136 14.18 -4.89 15.71
C GLY A 136 14.91 -5.08 14.38
N ILE A 137 14.17 -5.15 13.27
CA ILE A 137 14.72 -5.37 11.93
C ILE A 137 15.02 -4.04 11.26
N SER A 138 16.19 -3.96 10.62
CA SER A 138 16.59 -2.82 9.79
C SER A 138 15.70 -2.73 8.55
N VAL A 139 15.36 -1.49 8.18
CA VAL A 139 14.66 -1.19 6.93
C VAL A 139 15.61 -0.40 6.05
N THR A 140 15.80 -0.88 4.83
CA THR A 140 16.61 -0.22 3.82
C THR A 140 15.76 0.08 2.58
N ARG A 141 16.27 1.00 1.76
CA ARG A 141 15.71 1.32 0.46
C ARG A 141 16.74 1.02 -0.61
N VAL A 142 16.29 0.42 -1.70
CA VAL A 142 17.12 0.09 -2.87
C VAL A 142 16.49 0.67 -4.12
N ASP A 143 17.32 1.07 -5.08
CA ASP A 143 16.83 1.72 -6.29
C ASP A 143 16.47 0.72 -7.40
N ILE A 144 16.96 -0.52 -7.30
CA ILE A 144 16.86 -1.52 -8.38
C ILE A 144 16.28 -2.84 -7.84
N PRO A 145 15.15 -3.35 -8.40
CA PRO A 145 14.55 -4.63 -8.01
C PRO A 145 15.49 -5.83 -8.03
N ALA A 146 16.48 -5.84 -8.93
CA ALA A 146 17.46 -6.91 -9.06
C ALA A 146 18.42 -7.03 -7.85
N GLN A 147 18.48 -6.01 -6.98
CA GLN A 147 19.26 -6.05 -5.74
C GLN A 147 18.55 -6.83 -4.63
N LEU A 148 17.23 -7.01 -4.73
CA LEU A 148 16.46 -7.77 -3.75
C LEU A 148 16.83 -9.26 -3.80
N LYS A 149 16.96 -9.85 -2.61
CA LYS A 149 17.26 -11.26 -2.38
C LYS A 149 16.29 -11.80 -1.33
N GLY A 150 16.27 -13.12 -1.13
CA GLY A 150 15.46 -13.76 -0.10
C GLY A 150 13.95 -13.73 -0.41
N ALA A 151 13.14 -13.59 0.63
CA ALA A 151 11.68 -13.69 0.54
C ALA A 151 11.09 -12.42 -0.10
N LEU A 152 10.77 -12.51 -1.39
CA LEU A 152 10.19 -11.42 -2.18
C LEU A 152 8.67 -11.29 -1.93
N PHE A 153 8.17 -10.06 -1.91
CA PHE A 153 6.74 -9.78 -1.80
C PHE A 153 6.38 -8.40 -2.38
N LEU A 154 5.10 -8.23 -2.71
CA LEU A 154 4.52 -6.95 -3.11
C LEU A 154 3.85 -6.28 -1.91
N VAL A 155 3.90 -4.96 -1.88
CA VAL A 155 3.23 -4.10 -0.91
C VAL A 155 2.28 -3.17 -1.65
N SER A 156 0.99 -3.27 -1.33
CA SER A 156 -0.08 -2.57 -2.02
C SER A 156 -1.10 -2.05 -1.02
N ASP A 157 -1.61 -0.83 -1.24
CA ASP A 157 -2.74 -0.31 -0.47
C ASP A 157 -4.06 -1.03 -0.81
N GLU A 158 -4.12 -1.65 -1.99
CA GLU A 158 -5.24 -2.49 -2.44
C GLU A 158 -5.11 -3.94 -1.94
N HIS A 159 -3.97 -4.59 -2.21
CA HIS A 159 -3.79 -6.03 -1.95
C HIS A 159 -3.10 -6.35 -0.61
N GLY A 160 -2.60 -5.33 0.12
CA GLY A 160 -1.85 -5.55 1.34
C GLY A 160 -0.43 -6.08 1.09
N VAL A 161 -0.07 -7.16 1.77
CA VAL A 161 1.23 -7.84 1.62
C VAL A 161 1.03 -9.13 0.84
N VAL A 162 1.63 -9.22 -0.34
CA VAL A 162 1.48 -10.39 -1.22
C VAL A 162 2.83 -11.08 -1.39
N PRO A 163 3.09 -12.20 -0.69
CA PRO A 163 4.32 -12.98 -0.87
C PRO A 163 4.41 -13.54 -2.29
N ALA A 164 5.62 -13.57 -2.83
CA ALA A 164 5.86 -14.27 -4.09
C ALA A 164 5.66 -15.79 -3.90
N ALA A 165 4.81 -16.40 -4.72
CA ALA A 165 4.43 -17.81 -4.58
C ALA A 165 5.57 -18.81 -4.84
N ASP A 166 6.60 -18.38 -5.58
CA ASP A 166 7.74 -19.18 -6.04
C ASP A 166 9.08 -18.64 -5.49
N ALA A 167 9.06 -17.81 -4.44
CA ALA A 167 10.28 -17.35 -3.80
C ALA A 167 11.00 -18.50 -3.08
N ASP A 168 12.20 -18.84 -3.55
CA ASP A 168 13.13 -19.70 -2.83
C ASP A 168 13.87 -18.87 -1.79
N ALA A 169 13.38 -18.89 -0.55
CA ALA A 169 13.87 -18.08 0.55
C ALA A 169 14.06 -18.91 1.82
N ALA A 170 14.94 -18.45 2.70
CA ALA A 170 15.09 -19.04 4.02
C ALA A 170 13.75 -19.00 4.78
N GLU A 171 13.44 -20.08 5.52
CA GLU A 171 12.19 -20.21 6.28
C GLU A 171 11.95 -19.04 7.23
N ALA A 172 13.01 -18.52 7.86
CA ALA A 172 12.95 -17.36 8.75
C ALA A 172 12.50 -16.08 8.02
N ASP A 173 13.01 -15.85 6.80
CA ASP A 173 12.66 -14.68 6.00
C ASP A 173 11.21 -14.80 5.50
N ALA A 174 10.81 -15.99 5.03
CA ALA A 174 9.42 -16.27 4.63
C ALA A 174 8.45 -16.09 5.81
N ALA A 175 8.82 -16.54 7.02
CA ALA A 175 8.02 -16.35 8.23
C ALA A 175 7.87 -14.87 8.60
N MET A 176 8.89 -14.04 8.35
CA MET A 176 8.80 -12.59 8.56
C MET A 176 7.82 -11.94 7.58
N VAL A 177 7.83 -12.33 6.31
CA VAL A 177 6.84 -11.85 5.33
C VAL A 177 5.42 -12.26 5.73
N THR A 178 5.22 -13.50 6.17
CA THR A 178 3.92 -13.96 6.70
C THR A 178 3.49 -13.14 7.92
N PHE A 179 4.42 -12.80 8.83
CA PHE A 179 4.13 -11.92 9.96
C PHE A 179 3.62 -10.54 9.52
N PHE A 180 4.18 -9.96 8.45
CA PHE A 180 3.68 -8.70 7.88
C PHE A 180 2.28 -8.85 7.29
N ALA A 181 2.04 -9.92 6.52
CA ALA A 181 0.73 -10.21 5.94
C ALA A 181 -0.35 -10.39 7.02
N ASP A 182 -0.07 -11.20 8.04
CA ASP A 182 -0.96 -11.39 9.19
C ASP A 182 -1.21 -10.08 9.96
N GLY A 183 -0.17 -9.25 10.08
CA GLY A 183 -0.26 -7.93 10.71
C GLY A 183 -1.24 -7.01 9.98
N TYR A 184 -1.13 -6.95 8.65
CA TYR A 184 -2.07 -6.23 7.79
C TYR A 184 -3.49 -6.81 7.92
N GLU A 185 -3.65 -8.13 7.78
CA GLU A 185 -4.95 -8.80 7.83
C GLU A 185 -5.69 -8.58 9.14
N LYS A 186 -4.99 -8.59 10.27
CA LYS A 186 -5.58 -8.27 11.58
C LYS A 186 -6.13 -6.84 11.64
N LEU A 187 -5.46 -5.88 11.00
CA LEU A 187 -5.92 -4.49 10.95
C LEU A 187 -7.04 -4.30 9.92
N ARG A 188 -7.02 -5.06 8.82
CA ARG A 188 -8.10 -5.15 7.83
C ARG A 188 -9.38 -5.70 8.46
N ALA A 189 -9.27 -6.81 9.18
CA ALA A 189 -10.39 -7.54 9.76
C ALA A 189 -10.93 -6.93 11.07
N ARG A 190 -10.26 -5.93 11.67
CA ARG A 190 -10.79 -5.23 12.85
C ARG A 190 -12.05 -4.46 12.48
N ARG A 191 -13.20 -5.11 12.68
CA ARG A 191 -14.57 -4.62 12.49
C ARG A 191 -15.01 -3.68 13.62
#